data_AF-A0A7S2T8W8-F1
#
_entry.id   AF-A0A7S2T8W8-F1
#
_cell.length_a   1.000
_cell.length_b   1.000
_cell.length_c   1.000
_cell.angle_alpha   90.00
_cell.angle_beta   90.00
_cell.angle_gamma   90.00
#
_symmetry.space_group_name_H-M   'P 1'
#
loop_
_entity.id
_entity.type
_entity.pdbx_description
1 polymer ?
#
loop_
_entity_poly.entity_id
_entity_poly.type
_entity_poly.pdbx_seq_one_letter_code
_entity_poly.pdbx_strand_id
1 'polypeptide(L)'
;AKEAAALVSTLPDLAQLRRDLAARELVSKALGKVCEVSASAAESRDGRPFAFLAGIVKGMCRRGFALAVVLAARDLHRASRGGAGAYALRAAWDGAMARIRDHYALEHLIHAAIALEAPEAADLASVLFQGGLRSSADVRTALLDRVLVKRTLPRRAVRAAFNLLGRGEGEATVEEAAYRAAQSWSREESPALLTLGHQASLGCAIIEGLARTTRERLESEHPTVPLLLAGVSARLSSANPSVRTHGMAIASALSSVLDPAKPIDFGRPGPELVGALLGDLARATCAKDEDEDEGEREGQEGGELGCYAGAGAAAASGSHLRDIGAAVCYGTPRDSADCEVASISGTSSAESDSDDESLESLEPYDLSDGDEEEVSRLPATLGGLVKALRRPQDHEVFERVLRHCEGLISRADAGLGAHVTDLARALLYADAPEEFMRGGGGGGEDGG
;
A
#
# COMPACT_ATOMS: atom_id res chain seq x y z
N ALA A 1 33.86 0.04 15.31
CA ALA A 1 33.20 -1.29 15.39
C ALA A 1 31.70 -1.15 15.66
N LYS A 2 31.26 -0.49 16.75
CA LYS A 2 29.83 -0.22 17.01
C LYS A 2 29.16 0.66 15.94
N GLU A 3 29.82 1.72 15.48
CA GLU A 3 29.32 2.58 14.38
C GLU A 3 29.27 1.85 13.02
N ALA A 4 30.23 0.96 12.77
CA ALA A 4 30.23 0.13 11.55
C ALA A 4 29.13 -0.94 11.60
N ALA A 5 28.83 -1.50 12.78
CA ALA A 5 27.71 -2.43 12.97
C ALA A 5 26.36 -1.72 12.82
N ALA A 6 26.23 -0.48 13.32
CA ALA A 6 25.05 0.37 13.11
C ALA A 6 24.84 0.72 11.63
N LEU A 7 25.92 1.05 10.90
CA LEU A 7 25.87 1.26 9.45
C LEU A 7 25.50 -0.02 8.68
N VAL A 8 26.00 -1.19 9.10
CA VAL A 8 25.68 -2.48 8.49
C VAL A 8 24.24 -2.92 8.80
N SER A 9 23.68 -2.61 9.98
CA SER A 9 22.25 -2.77 10.25
C SER A 9 21.37 -1.75 9.49
N THR A 10 21.97 -0.64 9.01
CA THR A 10 21.32 0.30 8.07
C THR A 10 21.44 -0.08 6.58
N LEU A 11 22.15 -1.17 6.24
CA LEU A 11 22.12 -1.74 4.88
C LEU A 11 20.94 -2.69 4.73
N PRO A 12 20.03 -2.49 3.75
CA PRO A 12 18.94 -3.43 3.50
C PRO A 12 19.52 -4.85 3.31
N ASP A 13 18.75 -5.88 3.69
CA ASP A 13 19.11 -7.27 3.43
C ASP A 13 19.64 -7.41 1.99
N LEU A 14 20.90 -7.86 1.84
CA LEU A 14 21.56 -8.03 0.56
C LEU A 14 20.75 -8.93 -0.39
N ALA A 15 19.98 -9.87 0.16
CA ALA A 15 19.06 -10.69 -0.61
C ALA A 15 17.84 -9.89 -1.12
N GLN A 16 17.32 -8.95 -0.33
CA GLN A 16 16.24 -8.04 -0.76
C GLN A 16 16.72 -7.08 -1.86
N LEU A 17 17.90 -6.47 -1.69
CA LEU A 17 18.50 -5.60 -2.71
C LEU A 17 18.72 -6.32 -4.04
N ARG A 18 19.22 -7.56 -4.00
CA ARG A 18 19.39 -8.39 -5.20
C ARG A 18 18.05 -8.71 -5.85
N ARG A 19 17.02 -9.00 -5.06
CA ARG A 19 15.66 -9.24 -5.56
C ARG A 19 15.07 -7.98 -6.21
N ASP A 20 15.23 -6.82 -5.59
CA ASP A 20 14.74 -5.54 -6.14
C ASP A 20 15.44 -5.17 -7.45
N LEU A 21 16.75 -5.40 -7.53
CA LEU A 21 17.53 -5.12 -8.74
C LEU A 21 17.15 -6.07 -9.89
N ALA A 22 16.98 -7.36 -9.59
CA ALA A 22 16.51 -8.36 -10.56
C ALA A 22 15.07 -8.05 -11.03
N ALA A 23 14.17 -7.65 -10.12
CA ALA A 23 12.82 -7.23 -10.46
C ALA A 23 12.83 -5.99 -11.37
N ARG A 24 13.64 -4.98 -11.05
CA ARG A 24 13.81 -3.78 -11.87
C ARG A 24 14.35 -4.11 -13.27
N GLU A 25 15.35 -4.98 -13.37
CA GLU A 25 15.92 -5.39 -14.67
C GLU A 25 14.90 -6.15 -15.52
N LEU A 26 14.17 -7.10 -14.93
CA LEU A 26 13.12 -7.86 -15.61
C LEU A 26 12.02 -6.92 -16.12
N VAL A 27 11.54 -6.01 -15.28
CA VAL A 27 10.50 -5.05 -15.67
C VAL A 27 11.03 -4.09 -16.74
N SER A 28 12.26 -3.62 -16.64
CA SER A 28 12.87 -2.75 -17.65
C SER A 28 12.98 -3.45 -19.01
N LYS A 29 13.40 -4.72 -19.05
CA LYS A 29 13.48 -5.51 -20.29
C LYS A 29 12.09 -5.76 -20.89
N ALA A 30 11.11 -6.13 -20.05
CA ALA A 30 9.73 -6.33 -20.48
C ALA A 30 9.12 -5.04 -21.04
N LEU A 31 9.26 -3.92 -20.33
CA LEU A 31 8.80 -2.60 -20.76
C LEU A 31 9.47 -2.18 -22.06
N GLY A 32 10.79 -2.32 -22.17
CA GLY A 32 11.54 -2.00 -23.39
C GLY A 32 11.02 -2.78 -24.60
N LYS A 33 10.82 -4.09 -24.45
CA LYS A 33 10.31 -4.93 -25.54
C LYS A 33 8.88 -4.56 -25.93
N VAL A 34 8.00 -4.28 -24.96
CA VAL A 34 6.63 -3.85 -25.24
C VAL A 34 6.61 -2.47 -25.90
N CYS A 35 7.50 -1.56 -25.53
CA CYS A 35 7.64 -0.26 -26.17
C CYS A 35 8.11 -0.39 -27.63
N GLU A 36 9.09 -1.25 -27.91
CA GLU A 36 9.53 -1.56 -29.29
C GLU A 36 8.37 -2.10 -30.13
N VAL A 37 7.63 -3.08 -29.57
CA VAL A 37 6.47 -3.65 -30.26
C VAL A 37 5.42 -2.57 -30.48
N SER A 38 5.11 -1.75 -29.48
CA SER A 38 4.10 -0.68 -29.57
C SER A 38 4.48 0.41 -30.58
N ALA A 39 5.78 0.71 -30.74
CA ALA A 39 6.27 1.64 -31.75
C ALA A 39 6.16 1.06 -33.17
N SER A 40 6.37 -0.26 -33.33
CA SER A 40 6.21 -0.95 -34.62
C SER A 40 4.76 -1.33 -34.95
N ALA A 41 3.90 -1.44 -33.94
CA ALA A 41 2.55 -2.01 -34.01
C ALA A 41 1.45 -0.96 -34.13
N ALA A 42 1.74 0.26 -34.60
CA ALA A 42 0.70 1.24 -34.92
C ALA A 42 -0.39 0.67 -35.87
N GLU A 43 -0.12 -0.46 -36.55
CA GLU A 43 -1.03 -1.18 -37.44
C GLU A 43 -1.57 -2.52 -36.87
N SER A 44 -1.04 -3.02 -35.74
CA SER A 44 -1.41 -4.33 -35.17
C SER A 44 -2.26 -4.17 -33.90
N ARG A 45 -3.54 -4.58 -33.99
CA ARG A 45 -4.49 -4.64 -32.86
C ARG A 45 -4.16 -5.73 -31.82
N ASP A 46 -2.98 -6.36 -31.88
CA ASP A 46 -2.67 -7.46 -30.98
C ASP A 46 -2.46 -6.94 -29.54
N GLY A 47 -3.45 -7.21 -28.68
CA GLY A 47 -3.45 -6.80 -27.28
C GLY A 47 -2.60 -7.67 -26.36
N ARG A 48 -1.99 -8.75 -26.88
CA ARG A 48 -1.17 -9.70 -26.10
C ARG A 48 0.04 -9.05 -25.39
N PRO A 49 0.81 -8.14 -26.02
CA PRO A 49 1.95 -7.50 -25.35
C PRO A 49 1.53 -6.69 -24.11
N PHE A 50 0.39 -6.00 -24.18
CA PHE A 50 -0.16 -5.25 -23.05
C PHE A 50 -0.69 -6.16 -21.95
N ALA A 51 -1.31 -7.30 -22.29
CA ALA A 51 -1.74 -8.29 -21.32
C ALA A 51 -0.56 -8.94 -20.58
N PHE A 52 0.51 -9.25 -21.31
CA PHE A 52 1.76 -9.74 -20.73
C PHE A 52 2.38 -8.74 -19.76
N LEU A 53 2.49 -7.47 -20.16
CA LEU A 53 2.99 -6.40 -19.29
C LEU A 53 2.12 -6.23 -18.04
N ALA A 54 0.79 -6.22 -18.20
CA ALA A 54 -0.16 -6.14 -17.09
C ALA A 54 0.03 -7.30 -16.09
N GLY A 55 0.24 -8.52 -16.59
CA GLY A 55 0.52 -9.70 -15.76
C GLY A 55 1.81 -9.58 -14.96
N ILE A 56 2.90 -9.11 -15.58
CA ILE A 56 4.17 -8.86 -14.88
C ILE A 56 4.00 -7.78 -13.82
N VAL A 57 3.45 -6.63 -14.19
CA VAL A 57 3.26 -5.50 -13.26
C VAL A 57 2.41 -5.93 -12.07
N LYS A 58 1.27 -6.60 -12.32
CA LYS A 58 0.41 -7.16 -11.27
C LYS A 58 1.19 -8.11 -10.35
N GLY A 59 1.89 -9.11 -10.92
CA GLY A 59 2.64 -10.09 -10.15
C GLY A 59 3.76 -9.48 -9.31
N MET A 60 4.45 -8.46 -9.84
CA MET A 60 5.49 -7.75 -9.12
C MET A 60 4.93 -6.90 -7.98
N CYS A 61 3.83 -6.18 -8.22
CA CYS A 61 3.19 -5.39 -7.17
C CYS A 61 2.66 -6.26 -6.02
N ARG A 62 2.06 -7.42 -6.33
CA ARG A 62 1.62 -8.39 -5.30
C ARG A 62 2.75 -8.96 -4.45
N ARG A 63 3.98 -8.97 -4.97
CA ARG A 63 5.17 -9.46 -4.26
C ARG A 63 5.95 -8.33 -3.56
N GLY A 64 5.40 -7.11 -3.52
CA GLY A 64 6.03 -5.96 -2.86
C GLY A 64 7.03 -5.18 -3.74
N PHE A 65 7.16 -5.51 -5.03
CA PHE A 65 8.12 -4.86 -5.93
C PHE A 65 7.54 -3.65 -6.70
N ALA A 66 6.51 -3.00 -6.17
CA ALA A 66 5.86 -1.86 -6.82
C ALA A 66 6.84 -0.69 -7.09
N LEU A 67 7.73 -0.41 -6.14
CA LEU A 67 8.77 0.61 -6.31
C LEU A 67 9.75 0.24 -7.44
N ALA A 68 10.18 -1.02 -7.52
CA ALA A 68 11.07 -1.48 -8.60
C ALA A 68 10.43 -1.31 -9.98
N VAL A 69 9.11 -1.53 -10.09
CA VAL A 69 8.35 -1.29 -11.31
C VAL A 69 8.36 0.20 -11.68
N VAL A 70 8.08 1.08 -10.73
CA VAL A 70 8.09 2.54 -10.94
C VAL A 70 9.49 3.03 -11.32
N LEU A 71 10.53 2.53 -10.66
CA LEU A 71 11.92 2.89 -10.95
C LEU A 71 12.35 2.44 -12.36
N ALA A 72 11.98 1.22 -12.78
CA ALA A 72 12.23 0.74 -14.13
C ALA A 72 11.54 1.65 -15.18
N ALA A 73 10.29 2.03 -14.92
CA ALA A 73 9.55 2.94 -15.79
C ALA A 73 10.20 4.33 -15.84
N ARG A 74 10.71 4.83 -14.72
CA ARG A 74 11.45 6.09 -14.64
C ARG A 74 12.73 6.06 -15.45
N ASP A 75 13.51 5.00 -15.34
CA ASP A 75 14.78 4.87 -16.08
C ASP A 75 14.51 4.86 -17.59
N LEU A 76 13.49 4.13 -18.02
CA LEU A 76 13.07 4.10 -19.41
C LEU A 76 12.51 5.45 -19.87
N HIS A 77 11.75 6.15 -19.02
CA HIS A 77 11.29 7.50 -19.30
C HIS A 77 12.46 8.49 -19.47
N ARG A 78 13.48 8.40 -18.62
CA ARG A 78 14.70 9.23 -18.72
C ARG A 78 15.50 8.90 -19.97
N ALA A 79 15.65 7.62 -20.31
CA ALA A 79 16.33 7.19 -21.52
C ALA A 79 15.59 7.61 -22.81
N SER A 80 14.28 7.85 -22.74
CA SER A 80 13.42 8.19 -23.87
C SER A 80 13.00 9.67 -23.95
N ARG A 81 13.56 10.54 -23.09
CA ARG A 81 13.19 11.96 -23.03
C ARG A 81 13.34 12.65 -24.39
N GLY A 82 12.23 13.16 -24.92
CA GLY A 82 12.18 14.05 -26.08
C GLY A 82 11.88 13.40 -27.44
N GLY A 83 11.52 12.11 -27.50
CA GLY A 83 11.24 11.43 -28.77
C GLY A 83 10.09 10.41 -28.73
N ALA A 84 9.98 9.61 -29.79
CA ALA A 84 8.94 8.57 -29.96
C ALA A 84 8.87 7.55 -28.81
N GLY A 85 9.97 7.37 -28.05
CA GLY A 85 10.02 6.46 -26.91
C GLY A 85 9.12 6.86 -25.74
N ALA A 86 8.93 8.16 -25.48
CA ALA A 86 8.04 8.61 -24.40
C ALA A 86 6.56 8.33 -24.74
N TYR A 87 6.20 8.46 -26.02
CA TYR A 87 4.88 8.09 -26.52
C TYR A 87 4.65 6.58 -26.46
N ALA A 88 5.63 5.77 -26.90
CA ALA A 88 5.55 4.32 -26.83
C ALA A 88 5.42 3.82 -25.38
N LEU A 89 6.15 4.42 -24.44
CA LEU A 89 6.03 4.14 -23.01
C LEU A 89 4.62 4.43 -22.50
N ARG A 90 4.07 5.61 -22.84
CA ARG A 90 2.71 5.98 -22.46
C ARG A 90 1.68 5.02 -23.03
N ALA A 91 1.77 4.67 -24.32
CA ALA A 91 0.87 3.72 -24.96
C ALA A 91 0.94 2.32 -24.31
N ALA A 92 2.16 1.86 -23.96
CA ALA A 92 2.35 0.61 -23.25
C ALA A 92 1.69 0.62 -21.86
N TRP A 93 1.84 1.72 -21.12
CA TRP A 93 1.20 1.87 -19.81
C TRP A 93 -0.31 1.98 -19.88
N ASP A 94 -0.85 2.80 -20.79
CA ASP A 94 -2.30 2.93 -20.97
C ASP A 94 -2.92 1.57 -21.36
N GLY A 95 -2.27 0.84 -22.27
CA GLY A 95 -2.69 -0.51 -22.65
C GLY A 95 -2.63 -1.52 -21.50
N ALA A 96 -1.59 -1.46 -20.66
CA ALA A 96 -1.45 -2.35 -19.51
C ALA A 96 -2.43 -2.00 -18.38
N MET A 97 -2.56 -0.72 -18.03
CA MET A 97 -3.45 -0.23 -16.97
C MET A 97 -4.91 -0.55 -17.24
N ALA A 98 -5.36 -0.50 -18.50
CA ALA A 98 -6.71 -0.91 -18.88
C ALA A 98 -7.01 -2.41 -18.61
N ARG A 99 -5.99 -3.24 -18.39
CA ARG A 99 -6.11 -4.69 -18.20
C ARG A 99 -5.88 -5.15 -16.76
N ILE A 100 -5.33 -4.30 -15.90
CA ILE A 100 -5.13 -4.63 -14.48
C ILE A 100 -6.43 -4.35 -13.73
N ARG A 101 -7.11 -5.41 -13.27
CA ARG A 101 -8.30 -5.35 -12.41
C ARG A 101 -7.99 -5.56 -10.92
N ASP A 102 -6.72 -5.80 -10.60
CA ASP A 102 -6.27 -6.07 -9.24
C ASP A 102 -6.05 -4.75 -8.49
N HIS A 103 -7.03 -4.37 -7.67
CA HIS A 103 -7.01 -3.14 -6.87
C HIS A 103 -5.81 -3.07 -5.92
N TYR A 104 -5.36 -4.21 -5.36
CA TYR A 104 -4.20 -4.24 -4.48
C TYR A 104 -2.95 -3.87 -5.26
N ALA A 105 -2.75 -4.45 -6.45
CA ALA A 105 -1.62 -4.13 -7.30
C ALA A 105 -1.63 -2.66 -7.75
N LEU A 106 -2.79 -2.14 -8.17
CA LEU A 106 -2.96 -0.75 -8.57
C LEU A 106 -2.68 0.23 -7.43
N GLU A 107 -3.22 -0.03 -6.23
CA GLU A 107 -3.01 0.79 -5.05
C GLU A 107 -1.51 0.94 -4.74
N HIS A 108 -0.77 -0.18 -4.72
CA HIS A 108 0.66 -0.18 -4.42
C HIS A 108 1.48 0.50 -5.51
N LEU A 109 1.12 0.30 -6.77
CA LEU A 109 1.81 0.92 -7.90
C LEU A 109 1.60 2.44 -7.94
N ILE A 110 0.36 2.90 -7.77
CA ILE A 110 0.02 4.32 -7.72
C ILE A 110 0.71 4.97 -6.52
N HIS A 111 0.61 4.35 -5.34
CA HIS A 111 1.28 4.84 -4.13
C HIS A 111 2.79 5.00 -4.34
N ALA A 112 3.46 3.96 -4.86
CA ALA A 112 4.90 4.02 -5.12
C ALA A 112 5.29 5.12 -6.11
N ALA A 113 4.43 5.41 -7.10
CA ALA A 113 4.69 6.46 -8.08
C ALA A 113 4.54 7.88 -7.50
N ILE A 114 3.49 8.14 -6.71
CA ILE A 114 3.25 9.46 -6.11
C ILE A 114 4.14 9.72 -4.89
N ALA A 115 4.55 8.67 -4.17
CA ALA A 115 5.44 8.76 -3.02
C ALA A 115 6.92 8.82 -3.41
N LEU A 116 7.24 8.70 -4.70
CA LEU A 116 8.62 8.76 -5.16
C LEU A 116 9.25 10.12 -4.83
N GLU A 117 10.35 10.11 -4.09
CA GLU A 117 11.12 11.30 -3.75
C GLU A 117 11.99 11.80 -4.91
N ALA A 118 11.34 12.13 -6.02
CA ALA A 118 12.01 12.70 -7.19
C ALA A 118 11.29 13.96 -7.65
N PRO A 119 12.01 14.99 -8.13
CA PRO A 119 11.38 16.19 -8.70
C PRO A 119 10.47 15.85 -9.90
N GLU A 120 10.74 14.71 -10.54
CA GLU A 120 10.03 14.20 -11.72
C GLU A 120 8.85 13.28 -11.35
N ALA A 121 8.56 13.05 -10.07
CA ALA A 121 7.55 12.08 -9.65
C ALA A 121 6.16 12.40 -10.20
N ALA A 122 5.77 13.68 -10.21
CA ALA A 122 4.48 14.10 -10.77
C ALA A 122 4.40 13.90 -12.30
N ASP A 123 5.50 14.16 -13.01
CA ASP A 123 5.56 13.96 -14.46
C ASP A 123 5.55 12.47 -14.80
N LEU A 124 6.30 11.66 -14.06
CA LEU A 124 6.29 10.21 -14.20
C LEU A 124 4.90 9.65 -13.91
N ALA A 125 4.28 10.01 -12.78
CA ALA A 125 2.93 9.57 -12.45
C ALA A 125 1.92 9.94 -13.56
N SER A 126 2.06 11.13 -14.16
CA SER A 126 1.26 11.54 -15.32
C SER A 126 1.48 10.64 -16.53
N VAL A 127 2.72 10.25 -16.83
CA VAL A 127 3.02 9.33 -17.93
C VAL A 127 2.44 7.94 -17.67
N LEU A 128 2.47 7.47 -16.43
CA LEU A 128 2.05 6.12 -16.05
C LEU A 128 0.52 5.96 -15.96
N PHE A 129 -0.18 6.97 -15.45
CA PHE A 129 -1.58 6.81 -15.02
C PHE A 129 -2.57 7.74 -15.69
N GLN A 130 -2.15 8.76 -16.44
CA GLN A 130 -3.11 9.74 -16.97
C GLN A 130 -4.10 9.13 -17.97
N GLY A 131 -3.69 8.22 -18.86
CA GLY A 131 -4.63 7.53 -19.74
C GLY A 131 -5.44 6.46 -19.00
N GLY A 132 -4.84 5.78 -18.03
CA GLY A 132 -5.55 4.88 -17.11
C GLY A 132 -6.66 5.58 -16.32
N LEU A 133 -6.43 6.78 -15.79
CA LEU A 133 -7.44 7.57 -15.07
C LEU A 133 -8.60 8.02 -15.96
N ARG A 134 -8.33 8.26 -17.24
CA ARG A 134 -9.37 8.63 -18.22
C ARG A 134 -10.23 7.43 -18.63
N SER A 135 -9.64 6.23 -18.70
CA SER A 135 -10.27 5.06 -19.33
C SER A 135 -10.67 3.94 -18.39
N SER A 136 -10.07 3.85 -17.19
CA SER A 136 -10.26 2.74 -16.26
C SER A 136 -10.82 3.22 -14.92
N ALA A 137 -12.04 2.76 -14.61
CA ALA A 137 -12.66 2.98 -13.31
C ALA A 137 -11.84 2.40 -12.16
N ASP A 138 -11.16 1.26 -12.36
CA ASP A 138 -10.37 0.61 -11.30
C ASP A 138 -9.16 1.47 -10.90
N VAL A 139 -8.51 2.13 -11.86
CA VAL A 139 -7.40 3.05 -11.59
C VAL A 139 -7.90 4.28 -10.81
N ARG A 140 -9.07 4.80 -11.16
CA ARG A 140 -9.70 5.91 -10.42
C ARG A 140 -10.05 5.50 -8.99
N THR A 141 -10.73 4.37 -8.80
CA THR A 141 -11.09 3.84 -7.48
C THR A 141 -9.84 3.58 -6.63
N ALA A 142 -8.77 3.01 -7.22
CA ALA A 142 -7.52 2.81 -6.52
C ALA A 142 -6.88 4.14 -6.08
N LEU A 143 -6.84 5.16 -6.94
CA LEU A 143 -6.31 6.47 -6.58
C LEU A 143 -7.15 7.18 -5.52
N LEU A 144 -8.46 7.31 -5.75
CA LEU A 144 -9.36 8.11 -4.92
C LEU A 144 -9.68 7.41 -3.60
N ASP A 145 -10.18 6.18 -3.64
CA ASP A 145 -10.72 5.51 -2.45
C ASP A 145 -9.67 4.73 -1.66
N ARG A 146 -8.60 4.25 -2.32
CA ARG A 146 -7.58 3.42 -1.66
C ARG A 146 -6.31 4.19 -1.31
N VAL A 147 -5.81 5.02 -2.22
CA VAL A 147 -4.57 5.77 -1.98
C VAL A 147 -4.84 7.08 -1.26
N LEU A 148 -5.71 7.95 -1.79
CA LEU A 148 -5.97 9.27 -1.21
C LEU A 148 -6.74 9.20 0.11
N VAL A 149 -7.80 8.38 0.18
CA VAL A 149 -8.67 8.34 1.37
C VAL A 149 -8.13 7.43 2.48
N LYS A 150 -7.57 6.26 2.15
CA LYS A 150 -7.19 5.25 3.15
C LYS A 150 -5.72 5.28 3.60
N ARG A 151 -4.82 5.94 2.87
CA ARG A 151 -3.40 6.03 3.27
C ARG A 151 -3.07 7.37 3.88
N THR A 152 -2.13 7.35 4.81
CA THR A 152 -1.46 8.56 5.31
C THR A 152 -0.36 8.92 4.33
N LEU A 153 -0.58 9.97 3.53
CA LEU A 153 0.33 10.38 2.46
C LEU A 153 1.12 11.61 2.88
N PRO A 154 2.45 11.67 2.64
CA PRO A 154 3.18 12.91 2.84
C PRO A 154 2.66 14.00 1.91
N ARG A 155 2.80 15.27 2.31
CA ARG A 155 2.32 16.44 1.54
C ARG A 155 2.71 16.39 0.06
N ARG A 156 3.93 15.93 -0.25
CA ARG A 156 4.44 15.80 -1.62
C ARG A 156 3.63 14.79 -2.44
N ALA A 157 3.28 13.65 -1.86
CA ALA A 157 2.47 12.63 -2.52
C ALA A 157 1.04 13.11 -2.75
N VAL A 158 0.44 13.81 -1.77
CA VAL A 158 -0.87 14.47 -1.93
C VAL A 158 -0.82 15.44 -3.12
N ARG A 159 0.19 16.32 -3.16
CA ARG A 159 0.38 17.25 -4.29
C ARG A 159 0.56 16.55 -5.63
N ALA A 160 1.34 15.46 -5.66
CA ALA A 160 1.55 14.68 -6.87
C ALA A 160 0.24 14.05 -7.37
N ALA A 161 -0.60 13.54 -6.47
CA ALA A 161 -1.93 13.02 -6.80
C ALA A 161 -2.86 14.12 -7.37
N PHE A 162 -2.90 15.29 -6.75
CA PHE A 162 -3.70 16.42 -7.26
C PHE A 162 -3.15 17.01 -8.57
N ASN A 163 -1.84 16.96 -8.80
CA ASN A 163 -1.23 17.31 -10.09
C ASN A 163 -1.62 16.31 -11.19
N LEU A 164 -1.67 15.02 -10.84
CA LEU A 164 -2.10 13.96 -11.75
C LEU A 164 -3.57 14.16 -12.17
N LEU A 165 -4.45 14.46 -11.21
CA LEU A 165 -5.86 14.76 -11.45
C LEU A 165 -6.06 16.05 -12.26
N GLY A 166 -5.38 17.13 -11.88
CA GLY A 166 -5.54 18.45 -12.52
C GLY A 166 -5.03 18.54 -13.97
N ARG A 167 -4.21 17.58 -14.42
CA ARG A 167 -3.74 17.50 -15.83
C ARG A 167 -4.72 16.74 -16.74
N GLY A 168 -5.72 16.06 -16.18
CA GLY A 168 -6.66 15.23 -16.94
C GLY A 168 -7.93 15.98 -17.33
N GLU A 169 -8.31 15.93 -18.61
CA GLU A 169 -9.70 16.18 -19.06
C GLU A 169 -10.57 14.92 -18.84
N GLY A 170 -10.38 14.22 -17.72
CA GLY A 170 -11.04 12.94 -17.44
C GLY A 170 -12.20 13.06 -16.46
N GLU A 171 -12.94 11.97 -16.30
CA GLU A 171 -14.04 11.85 -15.31
C GLU A 171 -13.56 11.96 -13.85
N ALA A 172 -12.30 11.58 -13.56
CA ALA A 172 -11.71 11.84 -12.25
C ALA A 172 -11.27 13.29 -12.17
N THR A 173 -12.00 14.09 -11.40
CA THR A 173 -11.74 15.51 -11.23
C THR A 173 -11.09 15.81 -9.87
N VAL A 174 -10.53 17.01 -9.77
CA VAL A 174 -10.03 17.54 -8.50
C VAL A 174 -11.18 17.68 -7.49
N GLU A 175 -12.38 18.03 -7.97
CA GLU A 175 -13.59 18.17 -7.16
C GLU A 175 -13.99 16.84 -6.53
N GLU A 176 -14.03 15.75 -7.30
CA GLU A 176 -14.37 14.42 -6.76
C GLU A 176 -13.34 13.97 -5.72
N ALA A 177 -12.05 14.21 -5.94
CA ALA A 177 -11.03 13.88 -4.96
C ALA A 177 -11.19 14.68 -3.65
N ALA A 178 -11.47 15.99 -3.76
CA ALA A 178 -11.74 16.84 -2.60
C ALA A 178 -13.00 16.40 -1.86
N TYR A 179 -14.05 16.03 -2.60
CA TYR A 179 -15.31 15.52 -2.06
C TYR A 179 -15.12 14.21 -1.30
N ARG A 180 -14.41 13.23 -1.88
CA ARG A 180 -14.12 11.95 -1.22
C ARG A 180 -13.32 12.12 0.06
N ALA A 181 -12.30 12.98 0.03
CA ALA A 181 -11.51 13.33 1.21
C ALA A 181 -12.39 14.01 2.28
N ALA A 182 -13.24 14.97 1.88
CA ALA A 182 -14.17 15.65 2.77
C ALA A 182 -15.20 14.70 3.38
N GLN A 183 -15.74 13.76 2.61
CA GLN A 183 -16.72 12.78 3.08
C GLN A 183 -16.11 11.86 4.13
N SER A 184 -14.85 11.44 3.97
CA SER A 184 -14.15 10.63 4.98
C SER A 184 -13.74 11.45 6.19
N TRP A 185 -13.25 12.67 6.00
CA TRP A 185 -12.75 13.53 7.07
C TRP A 185 -13.87 14.07 7.99
N SER A 186 -15.05 14.35 7.41
CA SER A 186 -16.17 15.03 8.07
C SER A 186 -17.16 14.09 8.79
N ARG A 187 -16.94 12.77 8.79
CA ARG A 187 -17.79 11.87 9.59
C ARG A 187 -17.63 12.18 11.07
N GLU A 188 -18.72 12.09 11.82
CA GLU A 188 -18.74 12.39 13.26
C GLU A 188 -17.79 11.50 14.06
N GLU A 189 -17.58 10.26 13.61
CA GLU A 189 -16.68 9.28 14.25
C GLU A 189 -15.21 9.46 13.86
N SER A 190 -14.92 10.20 12.78
CA SER A 190 -13.56 10.38 12.27
C SER A 190 -12.57 10.98 13.29
N PRO A 191 -12.96 11.84 14.25
CA PRO A 191 -12.07 12.26 15.34
C PRO A 191 -11.65 11.15 16.28
N ALA A 192 -12.50 10.16 16.50
CA ALA A 192 -12.24 9.05 17.40
C ALA A 192 -11.54 7.88 16.68
N LEU A 193 -11.85 7.65 15.40
CA LEU A 193 -11.39 6.48 14.65
C LEU A 193 -10.08 6.71 13.87
N LEU A 194 -9.83 7.93 13.38
CA LEU A 194 -8.65 8.20 12.56
C LEU A 194 -7.48 8.68 13.41
N THR A 195 -6.28 8.19 13.13
CA THR A 195 -5.05 8.72 13.73
C THR A 195 -4.86 10.19 13.35
N LEU A 196 -4.17 10.96 14.19
CA LEU A 196 -3.91 12.38 13.92
C LEU A 196 -3.20 12.60 12.59
N GLY A 197 -2.27 11.70 12.23
CA GLY A 197 -1.58 11.71 10.93
C GLY A 197 -2.52 11.51 9.75
N HIS A 198 -3.45 10.57 9.85
CA HIS A 198 -4.44 10.33 8.80
C HIS A 198 -5.38 11.52 8.65
N GLN A 199 -5.84 12.09 9.77
CA GLN A 199 -6.67 13.32 9.76
C GLN A 199 -5.93 14.47 9.08
N ALA A 200 -4.64 14.65 9.35
CA ALA A 200 -3.80 15.65 8.71
C ALA A 200 -3.59 15.36 7.21
N SER A 201 -3.45 14.09 6.81
CA SER A 201 -3.35 13.68 5.40
C SER A 201 -4.60 14.06 4.61
N LEU A 202 -5.79 13.70 5.13
CA LEU A 202 -7.07 14.07 4.53
C LEU A 202 -7.28 15.58 4.51
N GLY A 203 -6.93 16.27 5.60
CA GLY A 203 -7.00 17.73 5.66
C GLY A 203 -6.09 18.40 4.64
N CYS A 204 -4.88 17.88 4.43
CA CYS A 204 -3.97 18.33 3.37
C CYS A 204 -4.56 18.08 1.98
N ALA A 205 -5.21 16.93 1.76
CA ALA A 205 -5.89 16.63 0.50
C ALA A 205 -7.05 17.61 0.23
N ILE A 206 -7.86 17.92 1.24
CA ILE A 206 -8.93 18.92 1.15
C ILE A 206 -8.36 20.29 0.80
N ILE A 207 -7.33 20.75 1.50
CA ILE A 207 -6.71 22.07 1.25
C ILE A 207 -6.10 22.15 -0.16
N GLU A 208 -5.41 21.10 -0.61
CA GLU A 208 -4.85 21.03 -1.98
C GLU A 208 -5.94 20.98 -3.06
N GLY A 209 -7.08 20.34 -2.77
CA GLY A 209 -8.27 20.39 -3.62
C GLY A 209 -8.86 21.79 -3.68
N LEU A 210 -9.16 22.40 -2.54
CA LEU A 210 -9.73 23.76 -2.43
C LEU A 210 -8.90 24.80 -3.18
N ALA A 211 -7.57 24.70 -3.11
CA ALA A 211 -6.65 25.60 -3.82
C ALA A 211 -6.73 25.53 -5.35
N ARG A 212 -7.39 24.50 -5.91
CA ARG A 212 -7.51 24.23 -7.35
C ARG A 212 -8.95 24.25 -7.85
N THR A 213 -9.90 24.48 -6.96
CA THR A 213 -11.33 24.56 -7.27
C THR A 213 -11.86 25.98 -7.11
N THR A 214 -13.02 26.27 -7.69
CA THR A 214 -13.76 27.51 -7.44
C THR A 214 -15.04 27.21 -6.67
N ARG A 215 -15.68 28.25 -6.11
CA ARG A 215 -16.95 28.11 -5.40
C ARG A 215 -18.01 27.38 -6.23
N GLU A 216 -18.16 27.73 -7.50
CA GLU A 216 -19.17 27.16 -8.39
C GLU A 216 -18.94 25.66 -8.61
N ARG A 217 -17.68 25.24 -8.68
CA ARG A 217 -17.31 23.82 -8.87
C ARG A 217 -17.48 22.99 -7.60
N LEU A 218 -17.35 23.61 -6.43
CA LEU A 218 -17.58 22.95 -5.14
C LEU A 218 -19.08 22.74 -4.82
N GLU A 219 -19.95 23.50 -5.47
CA GLU A 219 -21.41 23.44 -5.31
C GLU A 219 -22.11 22.68 -6.44
N SER A 220 -21.39 22.24 -7.49
CA SER A 220 -21.98 21.62 -8.69
C SER A 220 -22.24 20.11 -8.52
N GLU A 221 -21.39 19.26 -9.09
CA GLU A 221 -21.58 17.81 -9.18
C GLU A 221 -21.28 17.11 -7.84
N HIS A 222 -20.34 17.65 -7.07
CA HIS A 222 -19.87 17.10 -5.81
C HIS A 222 -19.98 18.14 -4.69
N PRO A 223 -21.16 18.28 -4.05
CA PRO A 223 -21.42 19.35 -3.07
C PRO A 223 -20.57 19.14 -1.81
N THR A 224 -19.39 19.77 -1.80
CA THR A 224 -18.36 19.55 -0.78
C THR A 224 -18.52 20.52 0.39
N VAL A 225 -19.10 21.69 0.15
CA VAL A 225 -19.28 22.75 1.16
C VAL A 225 -20.07 22.27 2.39
N PRO A 226 -21.25 21.62 2.26
CA PRO A 226 -22.02 21.19 3.44
C PRO A 226 -21.26 20.17 4.30
N LEU A 227 -20.55 19.25 3.66
CA LEU A 227 -19.73 18.24 4.35
C LEU A 227 -18.61 18.91 5.15
N LEU A 228 -17.88 19.84 4.53
CA LEU A 228 -16.79 20.55 5.20
C LEU A 228 -17.29 21.40 6.36
N LEU A 229 -18.43 22.07 6.24
CA LEU A 229 -19.00 22.85 7.35
C LEU A 229 -19.37 21.96 8.54
N ALA A 230 -19.99 20.81 8.29
CA ALA A 230 -20.30 19.82 9.33
C ALA A 230 -19.02 19.28 9.99
N GLY A 231 -18.03 18.89 9.19
CA GLY A 231 -16.75 18.41 9.67
C GLY A 231 -15.99 19.45 10.49
N VAL A 232 -15.91 20.70 10.03
CA VAL A 232 -15.28 21.80 10.76
C VAL A 232 -15.97 22.01 12.11
N SER A 233 -17.30 22.06 12.14
CA SER A 233 -18.07 22.23 13.39
C SER A 233 -17.73 21.14 14.42
N ALA A 234 -17.74 19.87 13.99
CA ALA A 234 -17.40 18.73 14.84
C ALA A 234 -15.94 18.75 15.34
N ARG A 235 -15.01 19.36 14.58
CA ARG A 235 -13.59 19.43 14.94
C ARG A 235 -13.31 20.57 15.90
N LEU A 236 -13.99 21.70 15.74
CA LEU A 236 -13.88 22.85 16.62
C LEU A 236 -14.40 22.55 18.03
N SER A 237 -15.40 21.65 18.16
CA SER A 237 -15.90 21.18 19.45
C SER A 237 -15.02 20.10 20.12
N SER A 238 -13.96 19.62 19.45
CA SER A 238 -13.06 18.61 19.99
C SER A 238 -12.23 19.13 21.17
N ALA A 239 -12.02 18.28 22.18
CA ALA A 239 -11.11 18.57 23.29
C ALA A 239 -9.63 18.64 22.87
N ASN A 240 -9.25 17.96 21.78
CA ASN A 240 -7.87 17.91 21.31
C ASN A 240 -7.50 19.20 20.53
N PRO A 241 -6.46 19.96 20.95
CA PRO A 241 -6.07 21.21 20.30
C PRO A 241 -5.56 21.03 18.87
N SER A 242 -4.89 19.92 18.54
CA SER A 242 -4.43 19.64 17.18
C SER A 242 -5.62 19.39 16.24
N VAL A 243 -6.63 18.65 16.72
CA VAL A 243 -7.87 18.40 15.96
C VAL A 243 -8.63 19.70 15.70
N ARG A 244 -8.73 20.59 16.70
CA ARG A 244 -9.30 21.93 16.50
C ARG A 244 -8.50 22.74 15.48
N THR A 245 -7.17 22.68 15.55
CA THR A 245 -6.27 23.38 14.62
C THR A 245 -6.47 22.90 13.18
N HIS A 246 -6.66 21.60 12.95
CA HIS A 246 -6.98 21.07 11.62
C HIS A 246 -8.32 21.60 11.12
N GLY A 247 -9.33 21.66 11.99
CA GLY A 247 -10.63 22.27 11.68
C GLY A 247 -10.50 23.74 11.27
N MET A 248 -9.76 24.54 12.04
CA MET A 248 -9.49 25.95 11.73
C MET A 248 -8.73 26.13 10.42
N ALA A 249 -7.73 25.28 10.13
CA ALA A 249 -6.95 25.33 8.90
C ALA A 249 -7.84 25.12 7.66
N ILE A 250 -8.71 24.11 7.71
CA ILE A 250 -9.65 23.81 6.62
C ILE A 250 -10.72 24.89 6.51
N ALA A 251 -11.26 25.41 7.61
CA ALA A 251 -12.23 26.49 7.55
C ALA A 251 -11.64 27.78 6.98
N SER A 252 -10.39 28.11 7.33
CA SER A 252 -9.67 29.25 6.76
C SER A 252 -9.47 29.08 5.25
N ALA A 253 -9.03 27.90 4.80
CA ALA A 253 -8.89 27.58 3.38
C ALA A 253 -10.24 27.64 2.65
N LEU A 254 -11.30 27.04 3.19
CA LEU A 254 -12.64 27.07 2.60
C LEU A 254 -13.18 28.50 2.51
N SER A 255 -13.03 29.29 3.58
CA SER A 255 -13.48 30.67 3.60
C SER A 255 -12.78 31.52 2.54
N SER A 256 -11.50 31.27 2.26
CA SER A 256 -10.77 31.97 1.21
C SER A 256 -11.29 31.67 -0.20
N VAL A 257 -11.90 30.50 -0.39
CA VAL A 257 -12.53 30.11 -1.67
C VAL A 257 -13.96 30.65 -1.77
N LEU A 258 -14.72 30.67 -0.67
CA LEU A 258 -16.13 31.10 -0.67
C LEU A 258 -16.31 32.62 -0.65
N ASP A 259 -15.50 33.33 0.15
CA ASP A 259 -15.51 34.79 0.29
C ASP A 259 -14.07 35.31 0.48
N PRO A 260 -13.32 35.52 -0.62
CA PRO A 260 -11.94 36.01 -0.55
C PRO A 260 -11.83 37.45 -0.02
N ALA A 261 -12.92 38.23 -0.02
CA ALA A 261 -12.92 39.59 0.50
C ALA A 261 -12.99 39.61 2.04
N LYS A 262 -13.58 38.58 2.65
CA LYS A 262 -13.75 38.48 4.10
C LYS A 262 -13.52 37.04 4.60
N PRO A 263 -12.27 36.55 4.57
CA PRO A 263 -11.97 35.25 5.11
C PRO A 263 -12.19 35.20 6.63
N ILE A 264 -12.61 34.05 7.14
CA ILE A 264 -12.74 33.80 8.58
C ILE A 264 -11.36 33.89 9.23
N ASP A 265 -11.27 34.75 10.25
CA ASP A 265 -10.08 34.89 11.10
C ASP A 265 -10.32 34.19 12.44
N PHE A 266 -9.40 33.30 12.80
CA PHE A 266 -9.39 32.59 14.08
C PHE A 266 -8.40 33.19 15.08
N GLY A 267 -7.90 34.41 14.83
CA GLY A 267 -6.84 35.03 15.63
C GLY A 267 -5.47 34.41 15.41
N ARG A 268 -5.34 33.57 14.36
CA ARG A 268 -4.09 32.98 13.88
C ARG A 268 -4.04 33.05 12.36
N PRO A 269 -2.92 33.45 11.74
CA PRO A 269 -2.77 33.43 10.30
C PRO A 269 -3.03 32.05 9.71
N GLY A 270 -3.81 31.99 8.62
CA GLY A 270 -4.08 30.75 7.87
C GLY A 270 -2.83 29.92 7.55
N PRO A 271 -1.71 30.50 7.11
CA PRO A 271 -0.48 29.75 6.84
C PRO A 271 0.10 29.05 8.08
N GLU A 272 -0.07 29.60 9.28
CA GLU A 272 0.39 28.97 10.52
C GLU A 272 -0.48 27.77 10.89
N LEU A 273 -1.80 27.88 10.71
CA LEU A 273 -2.74 26.79 10.92
C LEU A 273 -2.45 25.62 9.97
N VAL A 274 -2.22 25.93 8.69
CA VAL A 274 -1.78 24.94 7.69
C VAL A 274 -0.41 24.36 8.06
N GLY A 275 0.52 25.19 8.54
CA GLY A 275 1.84 24.75 9.02
C GLY A 275 1.76 23.73 10.16
N ALA A 276 0.88 23.96 11.14
CA ALA A 276 0.66 23.04 12.25
C ALA A 276 0.10 21.68 11.78
N LEU A 277 -0.91 21.71 10.90
CA LEU A 277 -1.45 20.49 10.27
C LEU A 277 -0.37 19.72 9.52
N LEU A 278 0.47 20.42 8.75
CA LEU A 278 1.58 19.80 8.04
C LEU A 278 2.66 19.26 8.96
N GLY A 279 2.85 19.86 10.15
CA GLY A 279 3.73 19.34 11.19
C GLY A 279 3.23 18.00 11.75
N ASP A 280 1.92 17.88 12.01
CA ASP A 280 1.31 16.61 12.40
C ASP A 280 1.44 15.55 11.31
N LEU A 281 1.26 15.95 10.05
CA LEU A 281 1.44 15.06 8.91
C LEU A 281 2.89 14.59 8.79
N ALA A 282 3.86 15.50 8.91
CA ALA A 282 5.28 15.18 8.84
C ALA A 282 5.66 14.18 9.93
N ARG A 283 5.26 14.41 11.19
CA ARG A 283 5.48 13.46 12.30
C ARG A 283 4.94 12.07 11.99
N ALA A 284 3.75 11.98 11.41
CA ALA A 284 3.13 10.70 11.07
C ALA A 284 3.81 9.99 9.90
N THR A 285 4.38 10.74 8.94
CA THR A 285 5.04 10.17 7.76
C THR A 285 6.55 9.97 7.91
N CYS A 286 7.15 10.53 8.96
CA CYS A 286 8.60 10.46 9.22
C CYS A 286 9.00 9.44 10.29
N ALA A 287 8.08 8.70 10.91
CA ALA A 287 8.41 7.89 12.08
C ALA A 287 9.17 6.58 11.75
N LYS A 288 10.47 6.52 12.10
CA LYS A 288 11.03 5.68 13.19
C LYS A 288 12.56 5.78 13.25
N ASP A 289 13.10 6.63 14.13
CA ASP A 289 14.48 6.54 14.66
C ASP A 289 14.57 7.00 16.14
N GLU A 290 13.44 7.22 16.84
CA GLU A 290 13.44 7.58 18.26
C GLU A 290 13.06 6.34 19.09
N ASP A 291 14.04 5.44 19.25
CA ASP A 291 14.07 4.54 20.41
C ASP A 291 14.82 5.28 21.55
N GLU A 292 14.09 5.55 22.62
CA GLU A 292 14.52 5.66 24.03
C GLU A 292 15.91 6.29 24.33
N ASP A 293 15.92 7.59 24.67
CA ASP A 293 16.80 8.08 25.73
C ASP A 293 16.13 9.28 26.43
N GLU A 294 15.14 9.00 27.28
CA GLU A 294 14.73 9.94 28.33
C GLU A 294 15.84 9.99 29.39
N GLY A 295 16.91 10.71 29.04
CA GLY A 295 17.96 11.14 29.96
C GLY A 295 17.76 12.60 30.32
N GLU A 296 17.16 12.82 31.49
CA GLU A 296 17.02 14.11 32.18
C GLU A 296 18.24 15.03 31.99
N ARG A 297 18.04 16.23 31.42
CA ARG A 297 18.84 17.41 31.76
C ARG A 297 17.98 18.68 31.73
N GLU A 298 17.51 19.05 32.91
CA GLU A 298 17.28 20.46 33.25
C GLU A 298 18.59 21.24 33.12
N GLY A 299 18.50 22.49 32.64
CA GLY A 299 19.55 23.48 32.86
C GLY A 299 19.87 24.39 31.68
N GLN A 300 19.22 25.55 31.70
CA GLN A 300 19.86 26.87 31.61
C GLN A 300 19.80 27.66 30.28
N GLU A 301 19.24 28.85 30.46
CA GLU A 301 19.05 29.97 29.53
C GLU A 301 20.33 30.55 28.93
N GLY A 302 20.19 31.17 27.75
CA GLY A 302 20.87 32.42 27.42
C GLY A 302 21.73 32.41 26.14
N GLY A 303 21.46 33.37 25.24
CA GLY A 303 22.52 34.00 24.43
C GLY A 303 22.39 33.98 22.90
N GLU A 304 21.73 35.01 22.37
CA GLU A 304 22.12 35.88 21.24
C GLU A 304 23.17 35.47 20.17
N LEU A 305 22.75 35.69 18.91
CA LEU A 305 23.46 36.32 17.76
C LEU A 305 24.72 35.69 17.13
N GLY A 306 24.66 35.50 15.79
CA GLY A 306 25.78 35.89 14.90
C GLY A 306 26.27 34.91 13.81
N CYS A 307 25.60 34.96 12.65
CA CYS A 307 26.07 34.98 11.23
C CYS A 307 27.31 34.22 10.66
N TYR A 308 27.13 33.89 9.36
CA TYR A 308 28.08 33.77 8.21
C TYR A 308 28.63 32.39 7.76
N ALA A 309 28.05 31.93 6.64
CA ALA A 309 28.62 31.37 5.41
C ALA A 309 29.90 30.50 5.41
N GLY A 310 29.82 29.33 4.76
CA GLY A 310 30.98 28.67 4.16
C GLY A 310 30.80 27.17 3.83
N ALA A 311 30.53 26.88 2.55
CA ALA A 311 30.88 25.70 1.74
C ALA A 311 31.14 24.33 2.41
N GLY A 312 30.43 23.30 1.90
CA GLY A 312 30.82 21.90 2.07
C GLY A 312 29.77 20.92 1.54
N ALA A 313 29.85 20.58 0.25
CA ALA A 313 29.11 19.47 -0.32
C ALA A 313 29.70 18.13 0.17
N ALA A 314 28.86 17.22 0.69
CA ALA A 314 28.89 15.77 0.41
C ALA A 314 27.97 14.98 1.36
N ALA A 315 27.28 14.00 0.79
CA ALA A 315 26.77 12.78 1.43
C ALA A 315 25.61 12.89 2.44
N ALA A 316 24.39 13.04 1.92
CA ALA A 316 23.20 12.48 2.55
C ALA A 316 22.33 11.84 1.47
N SER A 317 22.76 10.67 1.00
CA SER A 317 22.01 9.87 0.02
C SER A 317 22.18 8.42 0.44
N GLY A 318 21.20 7.87 1.18
CA GLY A 318 21.30 6.49 1.65
C GLY A 318 20.13 5.91 2.45
N SER A 319 19.40 6.69 3.27
CA SER A 319 18.51 6.05 4.26
C SER A 319 17.03 5.89 3.84
N HIS A 320 16.53 6.62 2.85
CA HIS A 320 15.06 6.72 2.63
C HIS A 320 14.42 5.64 1.75
N LEU A 321 15.16 4.64 1.27
CA LEU A 321 14.61 3.53 0.48
C LEU A 321 13.95 2.42 1.32
N ARG A 322 14.13 2.45 2.64
CA ARG A 322 13.59 1.43 3.56
C ARG A 322 12.11 1.63 3.91
N ASP A 323 11.64 2.87 3.91
CA ASP A 323 10.31 3.20 4.43
C ASP A 323 9.16 2.88 3.47
N ILE A 324 9.46 2.65 2.18
CA ILE A 324 8.43 2.23 1.22
C ILE A 324 8.10 0.73 1.39
N GLY A 325 9.04 -0.07 1.93
CA GLY A 325 8.84 -1.49 2.22
C GLY A 325 8.26 -1.78 3.62
N ALA A 326 8.58 -0.94 4.61
CA ALA A 326 8.20 -1.18 6.01
C ALA A 326 6.75 -0.75 6.36
N ALA A 327 6.11 0.08 5.53
CA ALA A 327 4.72 0.52 5.76
C ALA A 327 3.64 -0.50 5.35
N VAL A 328 4.03 -1.74 4.98
CA VAL A 328 3.09 -2.79 4.54
C VAL A 328 3.30 -4.06 5.36
N CYS A 329 2.92 -4.01 6.63
CA CYS A 329 2.56 -5.19 7.40
C CYS A 329 1.14 -4.99 7.95
N TYR A 330 0.13 -5.32 7.14
CA TYR A 330 -1.17 -5.73 7.65
C TYR A 330 -1.40 -7.19 7.27
N GLY A 331 -1.42 -8.03 8.31
CA GLY A 331 -2.22 -9.24 8.48
C GLY A 331 -2.37 -10.20 7.31
N THR A 332 -1.77 -11.37 7.45
CA THR A 332 -2.41 -12.62 7.04
C THR A 332 -3.86 -12.66 7.55
N PRO A 333 -4.86 -13.04 6.74
CA PRO A 333 -6.22 -13.26 7.24
C PRO A 333 -6.16 -14.41 8.24
N ARG A 334 -6.49 -14.12 9.50
CA ARG A 334 -6.87 -15.15 10.46
C ARG A 334 -8.38 -15.30 10.30
N ASP A 335 -8.82 -16.48 9.91
CA ASP A 335 -10.23 -16.86 10.03
C ASP A 335 -10.67 -16.63 11.47
N SER A 336 -11.61 -15.72 11.66
CA SER A 336 -12.35 -15.55 12.90
C SER A 336 -13.78 -16.01 12.64
N ALA A 337 -13.94 -17.33 12.59
CA ALA A 337 -15.15 -17.93 13.11
C ALA A 337 -15.06 -17.81 14.64
N ASP A 338 -16.05 -17.11 15.20
CA ASP A 338 -16.70 -17.37 16.49
C ASP A 338 -17.07 -16.05 17.16
N CYS A 339 -18.29 -15.62 16.82
CA CYS A 339 -19.10 -14.79 17.70
C CYS A 339 -19.48 -15.63 18.93
N GLU A 340 -18.96 -15.26 20.10
CA GLU A 340 -19.68 -15.54 21.34
C GLU A 340 -19.94 -14.26 22.12
N VAL A 341 -21.21 -14.12 22.46
CA VAL A 341 -21.87 -12.99 23.08
C VAL A 341 -21.65 -13.09 24.59
N ALA A 342 -20.83 -12.21 25.16
CA ALA A 342 -20.77 -12.06 26.62
C ALA A 342 -21.77 -10.98 27.08
N SER A 343 -22.96 -11.44 27.47
CA SER A 343 -23.98 -10.67 28.16
C SER A 343 -23.62 -10.47 29.64
N ILE A 344 -23.57 -9.20 30.04
CA ILE A 344 -24.11 -8.60 31.28
C ILE A 344 -24.40 -9.54 32.47
N SER A 345 -23.64 -9.34 33.54
CA SER A 345 -23.89 -9.82 34.90
C SER A 345 -25.11 -9.14 35.55
N GLY A 346 -26.07 -9.93 36.01
CA GLY A 346 -27.21 -9.49 36.80
C GLY A 346 -27.85 -10.65 37.57
N THR A 347 -27.68 -10.62 38.89
CA THR A 347 -28.10 -11.54 39.95
C THR A 347 -29.58 -11.99 39.92
N SER A 348 -29.87 -13.27 40.21
CA SER A 348 -30.61 -13.73 41.42
C SER A 348 -31.20 -15.15 41.31
N SER A 349 -30.94 -15.94 42.37
CA SER A 349 -31.71 -16.98 43.07
C SER A 349 -32.74 -17.86 42.34
N ALA A 350 -32.59 -19.20 42.48
CA ALA A 350 -33.40 -20.06 43.37
C ALA A 350 -33.49 -21.53 42.89
N GLU A 351 -33.07 -22.45 43.77
CA GLU A 351 -33.55 -23.82 44.07
C GLU A 351 -34.08 -24.74 42.95
N SER A 352 -33.46 -25.92 42.79
CA SER A 352 -34.13 -27.22 42.97
C SER A 352 -33.18 -28.42 42.77
N ASP A 353 -33.18 -29.26 43.79
CA ASP A 353 -32.55 -30.59 43.88
C ASP A 353 -33.14 -31.59 42.89
N SER A 354 -32.29 -32.47 42.38
CA SER A 354 -32.58 -33.91 42.31
C SER A 354 -31.29 -34.70 42.05
N ASP A 355 -30.86 -35.44 43.07
CA ASP A 355 -29.96 -36.60 42.97
C ASP A 355 -30.62 -37.71 42.15
N ASP A 356 -29.86 -38.43 41.30
CA ASP A 356 -29.68 -39.89 41.39
C ASP A 356 -28.79 -40.41 40.23
N GLU A 357 -27.68 -41.04 40.63
CA GLU A 357 -27.13 -42.30 40.11
C GLU A 357 -26.77 -42.44 38.61
N SER A 358 -25.46 -42.46 38.34
CA SER A 358 -24.73 -43.70 37.95
C SER A 358 -23.44 -43.37 37.19
N LEU A 359 -22.32 -43.59 37.86
CA LEU A 359 -20.98 -43.61 37.28
C LEU A 359 -20.79 -44.90 36.48
N GLU A 360 -20.87 -44.82 35.15
CA GLU A 360 -20.27 -45.82 34.28
C GLU A 360 -19.17 -45.17 33.43
N SER A 361 -17.95 -45.60 33.76
CA SER A 361 -16.68 -45.27 33.14
C SER A 361 -16.70 -45.53 31.64
N LEU A 362 -16.87 -44.47 30.85
CA LEU A 362 -16.49 -44.47 29.44
C LEU A 362 -15.21 -43.65 29.32
N GLU A 363 -14.08 -44.36 29.21
CA GLU A 363 -12.85 -43.76 28.70
C GLU A 363 -13.17 -43.14 27.32
N PRO A 364 -12.82 -41.87 27.07
CA PRO A 364 -12.99 -41.28 25.75
C PRO A 364 -12.24 -42.16 24.76
N TYR A 365 -12.98 -42.65 23.76
CA TYR A 365 -12.43 -43.45 22.67
C TYR A 365 -11.25 -42.69 22.07
N ASP A 366 -10.04 -43.22 22.24
CA ASP A 366 -8.85 -42.65 21.65
C ASP A 366 -8.91 -42.87 20.13
N LEU A 367 -9.31 -41.83 19.42
CA LEU A 367 -9.33 -41.81 17.96
C LEU A 367 -7.94 -41.53 17.38
N SER A 368 -6.86 -41.57 18.16
CA SER A 368 -5.50 -41.40 17.64
C SER A 368 -5.00 -42.57 16.80
N ASP A 369 -5.61 -43.76 16.91
CA ASP A 369 -5.04 -45.00 16.35
C ASP A 369 -5.69 -45.43 15.01
N GLY A 370 -6.43 -44.54 14.36
CA GLY A 370 -7.15 -44.83 13.11
C GLY A 370 -6.46 -44.41 11.81
N ASP A 371 -5.59 -43.39 11.83
CA ASP A 371 -5.10 -42.73 10.60
C ASP A 371 -3.56 -42.61 10.53
N GLU A 372 -2.80 -43.39 11.31
CA GLU A 372 -1.34 -43.40 11.23
C GLU A 372 -0.76 -44.26 10.07
N GLU A 373 -1.60 -44.96 9.30
CA GLU A 373 -1.13 -45.89 8.25
C GLU A 373 -1.00 -45.31 6.82
N GLU A 374 -1.28 -44.04 6.58
CA GLU A 374 -0.85 -43.34 5.35
C GLU A 374 0.04 -42.12 5.62
N VAL A 375 0.92 -42.24 6.62
CA VAL A 375 2.13 -41.41 6.75
C VAL A 375 3.08 -41.74 5.60
N SER A 376 2.79 -41.20 4.42
CA SER A 376 3.73 -41.13 3.31
C SER A 376 4.87 -40.19 3.72
N ARG A 377 5.93 -40.81 4.24
CA ARG A 377 7.21 -40.20 4.66
C ARG A 377 7.63 -39.08 3.69
N LEU A 378 7.33 -37.83 4.05
CA LEU A 378 7.81 -36.68 3.30
C LEU A 378 9.34 -36.66 3.36
N PRO A 379 10.04 -36.53 2.21
CA PRO A 379 11.48 -36.67 2.19
C PRO A 379 12.17 -35.52 2.96
N ALA A 380 12.97 -35.85 3.98
CA ALA A 380 13.72 -34.87 4.78
C ALA A 380 14.88 -34.17 4.04
N THR A 381 15.07 -34.46 2.74
CA THR A 381 16.16 -33.92 1.93
C THR A 381 15.61 -33.28 0.65
N LEU A 382 16.21 -32.17 0.22
CA LEU A 382 15.84 -31.46 -1.02
C LEU A 382 15.83 -32.38 -2.24
N GLY A 383 16.78 -33.31 -2.35
CA GLY A 383 16.83 -34.30 -3.44
C GLY A 383 15.68 -35.31 -3.43
N GLY A 384 15.12 -35.61 -2.25
CA GLY A 384 13.93 -36.44 -2.12
C GLY A 384 12.66 -35.71 -2.57
N LEU A 385 12.55 -34.41 -2.27
CA LEU A 385 11.42 -33.57 -2.70
C LEU A 385 11.41 -33.34 -4.22
N VAL A 386 12.58 -33.19 -4.84
CA VAL A 386 12.73 -33.15 -6.31
C VAL A 386 12.14 -34.41 -6.97
N LYS A 387 12.29 -35.58 -6.33
CA LYS A 387 11.69 -36.84 -6.83
C LYS A 387 10.19 -36.90 -6.55
N ALA A 388 9.72 -36.35 -5.43
CA ALA A 388 8.30 -36.30 -5.07
C ALA A 388 7.50 -35.36 -5.99
N LEU A 389 8.08 -34.22 -6.39
CA LEU A 389 7.49 -33.24 -7.31
C LEU A 389 7.39 -33.71 -8.77
N ARG A 390 8.17 -34.75 -9.15
CA ARG A 390 8.14 -35.34 -10.50
C ARG A 390 7.15 -36.50 -10.63
N ARG A 391 6.50 -36.91 -9.54
CA ARG A 391 5.45 -37.93 -9.56
C ARG A 391 4.09 -37.23 -9.63
N PRO A 392 3.09 -37.82 -10.30
CA PRO A 392 1.72 -37.36 -10.17
C PRO A 392 1.28 -37.54 -8.71
N GLN A 393 0.76 -36.48 -8.10
CA GLN A 393 0.32 -36.44 -6.69
C GLN A 393 -1.08 -35.84 -6.63
N ASP A 394 -1.86 -36.26 -5.62
CA ASP A 394 -3.12 -35.60 -5.28
C ASP A 394 -2.89 -34.16 -4.80
N HIS A 395 -3.89 -33.30 -4.96
CA HIS A 395 -3.81 -31.86 -4.68
C HIS A 395 -3.26 -31.55 -3.28
N GLU A 396 -3.77 -32.23 -2.26
CA GLU A 396 -3.36 -32.02 -0.86
C GLU A 396 -1.91 -32.44 -0.59
N VAL A 397 -1.46 -33.52 -1.23
CA VAL A 397 -0.08 -34.03 -1.12
C VAL A 397 0.87 -33.08 -1.84
N PHE A 398 0.49 -32.58 -3.01
CA PHE A 398 1.26 -31.59 -3.77
C PHE A 398 1.46 -30.29 -2.98
N GLU A 399 0.40 -29.77 -2.36
CA GLU A 399 0.47 -28.54 -1.55
C GLU A 399 1.34 -28.75 -0.29
N ARG A 400 1.22 -29.89 0.38
CA ARG A 400 2.03 -30.24 1.56
C ARG A 400 3.52 -30.38 1.21
N VAL A 401 3.85 -30.93 0.04
CA VAL A 401 5.21 -31.01 -0.50
C VAL A 401 5.77 -29.61 -0.79
N LEU A 402 4.97 -28.71 -1.36
CA LEU A 402 5.40 -27.32 -1.62
C LEU A 402 5.67 -26.54 -0.32
N ARG A 403 4.79 -26.64 0.68
CA ARG A 403 5.02 -26.04 2.00
C ARG A 403 6.29 -26.58 2.67
N HIS A 404 6.56 -27.88 2.53
CA HIS A 404 7.79 -28.48 3.06
C HIS A 404 9.04 -28.03 2.29
N CYS A 405 8.97 -27.89 0.96
CA CYS A 405 10.02 -27.28 0.14
C CYS A 405 10.34 -25.86 0.59
N GLU A 406 9.33 -25.02 0.82
CA GLU A 406 9.51 -23.65 1.32
C GLU A 406 10.18 -23.64 2.71
N GLY A 407 9.74 -24.53 3.61
CA GLY A 407 10.32 -24.69 4.94
C GLY A 407 11.80 -25.12 4.92
N LEU A 408 12.22 -25.93 3.94
CA LEU A 408 13.63 -26.33 3.80
C LEU A 408 14.48 -25.27 3.08
N ILE A 409 13.93 -24.57 2.08
CA ILE A 409 14.63 -23.46 1.40
C ILE A 409 14.88 -22.30 2.37
N SER A 410 13.91 -21.99 3.24
CA SER A 410 14.04 -20.94 4.25
C SER A 410 15.05 -21.25 5.35
N ARG A 411 15.40 -22.54 5.55
CA ARG A 411 16.35 -23.00 6.58
C ARG A 411 17.73 -23.40 6.04
N ALA A 412 17.87 -23.62 4.73
CA ALA A 412 19.09 -24.16 4.13
C ALA A 412 19.96 -23.05 3.49
N ASP A 413 21.04 -22.65 4.19
CA ASP A 413 21.92 -21.57 3.73
C ASP A 413 23.19 -22.06 2.99
N ALA A 414 23.65 -23.30 3.23
CA ALA A 414 24.95 -23.78 2.70
C ALA A 414 24.89 -24.88 1.62
N GLY A 415 23.77 -25.62 1.49
CA GLY A 415 23.63 -26.76 0.57
C GLY A 415 22.73 -26.52 -0.65
N LEU A 416 22.13 -25.33 -0.74
CA LEU A 416 21.08 -25.02 -1.71
C LEU A 416 21.62 -25.02 -3.16
N GLY A 417 22.83 -24.50 -3.37
CA GLY A 417 23.42 -24.34 -4.71
C GLY A 417 23.53 -25.63 -5.53
N ALA A 418 23.73 -26.79 -4.89
CA ALA A 418 23.84 -28.08 -5.59
C ALA A 418 22.49 -28.63 -6.08
N HIS A 419 21.37 -28.15 -5.53
CA HIS A 419 20.03 -28.68 -5.81
C HIS A 419 19.07 -27.64 -6.41
N VAL A 420 19.45 -26.36 -6.46
CA VAL A 420 18.61 -25.27 -7.01
C VAL A 420 18.21 -25.49 -8.46
N THR A 421 19.15 -25.92 -9.31
CA THR A 421 18.86 -26.14 -10.74
C THR A 421 17.89 -27.30 -10.94
N ASP A 422 18.04 -28.36 -10.15
CA ASP A 422 17.18 -29.55 -10.23
C ASP A 422 15.81 -29.30 -9.60
N LEU A 423 15.74 -28.50 -8.53
CA LEU A 423 14.51 -28.07 -7.88
C LEU A 423 13.74 -27.07 -8.74
N ALA A 424 14.39 -26.08 -9.31
CA ALA A 424 13.77 -25.13 -10.23
C ALA A 424 13.21 -25.86 -11.46
N ARG A 425 13.96 -26.82 -12.02
CA ARG A 425 13.47 -27.67 -13.10
C ARG A 425 12.29 -28.54 -12.64
N ALA A 426 12.34 -29.15 -11.46
CA ALA A 426 11.24 -29.95 -10.95
C ALA A 426 9.97 -29.14 -10.67
N LEU A 427 10.07 -27.90 -10.20
CA LEU A 427 8.92 -27.01 -10.01
C LEU A 427 8.34 -26.51 -11.34
N LEU A 428 9.19 -26.28 -12.35
CA LEU A 428 8.76 -25.80 -13.66
C LEU A 428 8.06 -26.88 -14.50
N TYR A 429 8.41 -28.15 -14.26
CA TYR A 429 7.85 -29.32 -14.94
C TYR A 429 7.05 -30.22 -13.99
N ALA A 430 6.64 -29.72 -12.82
CA ALA A 430 5.77 -30.46 -11.93
C ALA A 430 4.40 -30.60 -12.61
N ASP A 431 3.88 -31.82 -12.69
CA ASP A 431 2.50 -32.08 -13.11
C ASP A 431 1.57 -31.57 -11.99
N ALA A 432 1.24 -30.28 -12.06
CA ALA A 432 0.29 -29.68 -11.14
C ALA A 432 -1.09 -30.28 -11.41
N PRO A 433 -1.77 -30.86 -10.39
CA PRO A 433 -3.11 -31.38 -10.57
C PRO A 433 -4.06 -30.27 -11.06
N GLU A 434 -4.97 -30.58 -11.99
CA GLU A 434 -5.84 -29.58 -12.64
C GLU A 434 -6.63 -28.73 -11.64
N GLU A 435 -6.96 -29.29 -10.47
CA GLU A 435 -7.62 -28.60 -9.36
C GLU A 435 -6.76 -27.49 -8.72
N PHE A 436 -5.43 -27.66 -8.68
CA PHE A 436 -4.49 -26.62 -8.24
C PHE A 436 -4.44 -25.44 -9.24
N MET A 437 -4.61 -25.72 -10.53
CA MET A 437 -4.64 -24.71 -11.60
C MET A 437 -6.00 -24.00 -11.71
N ARG A 438 -7.08 -24.64 -11.24
CA ARG A 438 -8.45 -24.11 -11.31
C ARG A 438 -8.76 -23.08 -10.21
N GLY A 439 -7.90 -22.95 -9.20
CA GLY A 439 -7.90 -21.86 -8.23
C GLY A 439 -9.25 -21.68 -7.51
N GLY A 440 -9.50 -22.49 -6.48
CA GLY A 440 -10.42 -22.17 -5.37
C GLY A 440 -11.75 -21.49 -5.75
N GLY A 441 -12.40 -21.96 -6.80
CA GLY A 441 -13.68 -21.46 -7.27
C GLY A 441 -14.59 -22.64 -7.58
N GLY A 442 -15.17 -23.23 -6.53
CA GLY A 442 -16.03 -24.40 -6.69
C GLY A 442 -16.68 -24.78 -5.37
N GLY A 443 -17.77 -24.11 -5.03
CA GLY A 443 -18.63 -24.48 -3.92
C GLY A 443 -19.98 -23.80 -4.10
N GLY A 444 -20.84 -24.39 -4.93
CA GLY A 444 -22.24 -23.98 -5.02
C GLY A 444 -22.96 -24.24 -6.33
N GLU A 445 -22.92 -25.47 -6.85
CA GLU A 445 -24.04 -26.02 -7.65
C GLU A 445 -24.17 -27.50 -7.27
N ASP A 446 -25.17 -27.82 -6.44
CA ASP A 446 -26.25 -28.77 -6.73
C ASP A 446 -26.90 -29.35 -5.46
N GLY A 447 -28.23 -29.24 -5.38
CA GLY A 447 -29.07 -30.08 -4.52
C GLY A 447 -30.37 -29.43 -4.01
N GLY A 448 -31.48 -29.57 -4.76
CA GLY A 448 -32.85 -29.34 -4.25
C GLY A 448 -33.78 -28.63 -5.22
#